data_AF-A0A453E0D9-F1
#
_entry.id   AF-A0A453E0D9-F1
#
_cell.length_a   1.000
_cell.length_b   1.000
_cell.length_c   1.000
_cell.angle_alpha   90.00
_cell.angle_beta   90.00
_cell.angle_gamma   90.00
#
_symmetry.space_group_name_H-M   'P 1'
#
loop_
_entity.id
_entity.type
_entity.pdbx_description
1 polymer ?
#
loop_
_entity_poly.entity_id
_entity_poly.type
_entity_poly.pdbx_seq_one_letter_code
_entity_poly.pdbx_strand_id
1 'polypeptide(L)'
;MKFLQLSVDFQLRSKILTVQNSYNLLCRNFDAGLAECCHHERISLLAYSPMAMGILSGKYHSSDDSGPPDARMNLFKGRYSEGESRYNLQNPKLESAVKVW
;
A
#
# COMPACT_ATOMS: atom_id res chain seq x y z
N MET A 1 14.27 12.99 -6.91
CA MET A 1 13.37 13.38 -8.03
C MET A 1 13.17 14.89 -7.95
N LYS A 2 12.76 15.56 -9.04
CA LYS A 2 12.44 17.00 -9.08
C LYS A 2 11.09 17.22 -9.76
N PHE A 3 10.01 16.82 -9.10
CA PHE A 3 8.66 16.86 -9.68
C PHE A 3 8.22 18.27 -10.08
N LEU A 4 8.54 19.27 -9.26
CA LEU A 4 8.23 20.67 -9.55
C LEU A 4 9.09 21.24 -10.68
N GLN A 5 10.33 20.77 -10.86
CA GLN A 5 11.16 21.18 -11.99
C GLN A 5 10.55 20.67 -13.30
N LEU A 6 10.10 19.40 -13.34
CA LEU A 6 9.41 18.85 -14.51
C LEU A 6 8.13 19.64 -14.84
N SER A 7 7.37 20.07 -13.82
CA SER A 7 6.19 20.93 -14.06
C SER A 7 6.55 22.24 -14.75
N VAL A 8 7.70 22.84 -14.41
CA VAL A 8 8.19 24.06 -15.05
C VAL A 8 8.69 23.78 -16.47
N ASP A 9 9.53 22.75 -16.62
CA ASP A 9 10.16 22.39 -17.90
C ASP A 9 9.12 22.01 -18.98
N PHE A 10 8.05 21.30 -18.58
CA PHE A 10 6.95 20.92 -19.46
C PHE A 10 5.79 21.93 -19.51
N GLN A 11 5.97 23.12 -18.92
CA GLN A 11 4.93 24.18 -18.86
C GLN A 11 3.57 23.68 -18.33
N LEU A 12 3.59 22.71 -17.42
CA LEU A 12 2.38 22.24 -16.75
C LEU A 12 1.84 23.35 -15.86
N ARG A 13 0.56 23.70 -16.04
CA ARG A 13 -0.07 24.82 -15.31
C ARG A 13 -0.30 24.56 -13.83
N SER A 14 -0.24 23.30 -13.41
CA SER A 14 -0.58 22.88 -12.05
C SER A 14 0.60 22.20 -11.38
N LYS A 15 1.00 22.73 -10.23
CA LYS A 15 1.98 22.07 -9.35
C LYS A 15 1.38 20.75 -8.84
N ILE A 16 2.21 19.72 -8.80
CA ILE A 16 1.84 18.46 -8.12
C ILE A 16 1.80 18.74 -6.62
N LEU A 17 0.67 18.46 -5.98
CA LEU A 17 0.48 18.66 -4.53
C LEU A 17 0.41 17.33 -3.77
N THR A 18 0.03 16.25 -4.45
CA THR A 18 -0.17 14.94 -3.85
C THR A 18 0.33 13.82 -4.75
N VAL A 19 0.78 12.73 -4.14
CA VAL A 19 1.03 11.46 -4.81
C VAL A 19 0.17 10.37 -4.18
N GLN A 20 -0.46 9.53 -5.00
CA GLN A 20 -1.32 8.44 -4.54
C GLN A 20 -0.58 7.09 -4.67
N ASN A 21 0.17 6.71 -3.65
CA ASN A 21 0.95 5.47 -3.61
C ASN A 21 0.42 4.48 -2.56
N SER A 22 0.74 3.20 -2.74
CA SER A 22 0.45 2.17 -1.74
C SER A 22 1.31 2.46 -0.51
N TYR A 23 0.68 2.54 0.66
CA TYR A 23 1.39 2.68 1.92
C TYR A 23 0.62 2.02 3.06
N ASN A 24 1.26 1.05 3.70
CA ASN A 24 0.74 0.31 4.84
C ASN A 24 1.89 -0.43 5.55
N LEU A 25 1.61 -1.10 6.67
CA LEU A 25 2.65 -1.80 7.46
C LEU A 25 3.42 -2.86 6.66
N LEU A 26 2.84 -3.42 5.59
CA LEU A 26 3.46 -4.43 4.74
C LEU A 26 4.14 -3.83 3.50
N CYS A 27 3.86 -2.57 3.17
CA CYS A 27 4.31 -1.90 1.96
C CYS A 27 4.84 -0.50 2.30
N ARG A 28 6.16 -0.42 2.52
CA ARG A 28 6.87 0.81 2.89
C ARG A 28 7.81 1.31 1.79
N ASN A 29 7.60 0.92 0.54
CA ASN A 29 8.45 1.34 -0.60
C ASN A 29 8.50 2.87 -0.76
N PHE A 30 7.45 3.57 -0.34
CA PHE A 30 7.42 5.03 -0.28
C PHE A 30 8.60 5.61 0.53
N ASP A 31 8.99 4.96 1.62
CA ASP A 31 10.03 5.43 2.54
C ASP A 31 11.44 5.35 1.95
N ALA A 32 11.67 4.50 0.94
CA ALA A 32 13.00 4.24 0.38
C ALA A 32 13.59 5.43 -0.41
N GLY A 33 12.82 6.48 -0.65
CA GLY A 33 13.31 7.72 -1.28
C GLY A 33 12.22 8.70 -1.71
N LEU A 34 10.99 8.21 -1.90
CA LEU A 34 9.88 9.10 -2.26
C LEU A 34 9.45 9.98 -1.08
N ALA A 35 9.52 9.46 0.15
CA ALA A 35 9.25 10.22 1.36
C ALA A 35 10.12 11.47 1.50
N GLU A 36 11.44 11.33 1.29
CA GLU A 36 12.38 12.45 1.31
C GLU A 36 12.09 13.46 0.21
N CYS A 37 11.92 13.00 -1.03
CA CYS A 37 11.58 13.88 -2.16
C CYS A 37 10.28 14.65 -1.90
N CYS A 38 9.24 13.96 -1.45
CA CYS A 38 7.94 14.55 -1.11
C CYS A 38 8.04 15.56 0.02
N HIS A 39 8.86 15.29 1.04
CA HIS A 39 9.12 16.22 2.14
C HIS A 39 9.75 17.53 1.64
N HIS A 40 10.82 17.44 0.84
CA HIS A 40 11.50 18.61 0.29
C HIS A 40 10.65 19.41 -0.70
N GLU A 41 9.85 18.73 -1.52
CA GLU A 41 9.01 19.36 -2.53
C GLU A 41 7.60 19.73 -2.04
N ARG A 42 7.29 19.50 -0.75
CA ARG A 42 5.97 19.76 -0.14
C ARG A 42 4.82 19.01 -0.84
N ILE A 43 5.08 17.79 -1.28
CA ILE A 43 4.08 16.90 -1.88
C ILE A 43 3.56 15.95 -0.80
N SER A 44 2.24 15.88 -0.61
CA SER A 44 1.62 15.01 0.39
C SER A 44 1.33 13.60 -0.15
N LEU A 45 1.46 12.58 0.70
CA LEU A 45 1.06 11.22 0.36
C LEU A 45 -0.45 11.01 0.60
N LEU A 46 -1.17 10.62 -0.44
CA LEU A 46 -2.51 10.04 -0.34
C LEU A 46 -2.36 8.51 -0.37
N ALA A 47 -2.15 7.92 0.81
CA ALA A 47 -1.95 6.48 0.93
C ALA A 47 -3.20 5.71 0.46
N TYR A 48 -3.02 4.82 -0.51
CA TYR A 48 -4.04 3.84 -0.86
C TYR A 48 -3.72 2.47 -0.25
N SER A 49 -4.76 1.63 -0.13
CA SER A 49 -4.68 0.30 0.51
C SER A 49 -4.06 0.32 1.92
N PRO A 50 -4.48 1.23 2.84
CA PRO A 50 -3.91 1.30 4.18
C PRO A 50 -4.08 0.00 4.98
N MET A 51 -5.13 -0.78 4.70
CA MET A 51 -5.41 -2.08 5.33
C MET A 51 -4.93 -3.29 4.52
N ALA A 52 -4.15 -3.11 3.45
CA ALA A 52 -3.69 -4.18 2.57
C ALA A 52 -4.83 -5.14 2.16
N MET A 53 -5.89 -4.63 1.53
CA MET A 53 -7.10 -5.41 1.19
C MET A 53 -7.83 -6.05 2.38
N GLY A 54 -7.63 -5.50 3.59
CA GLY A 54 -8.23 -6.00 4.83
C GLY A 54 -7.36 -7.04 5.55
N ILE A 55 -6.18 -7.39 5.01
CA ILE A 55 -5.26 -8.35 5.64
C ILE A 55 -4.80 -7.87 7.01
N LEU A 56 -4.49 -6.58 7.13
CA LEU A 56 -4.06 -5.97 8.39
C LEU A 56 -5.14 -5.94 9.48
N SER A 57 -6.37 -6.37 9.19
CA SER A 57 -7.38 -6.59 10.24
C SER A 57 -7.21 -7.91 10.98
N GLY A 58 -6.31 -8.80 10.53
CA GLY A 58 -6.08 -10.11 11.14
C GLY A 58 -7.15 -11.17 10.86
N LYS A 59 -8.24 -10.81 10.17
CA LYS A 59 -9.35 -11.73 9.90
C LYS A 59 -8.96 -12.99 9.11
N TYR A 60 -7.85 -12.96 8.37
CA TYR A 60 -7.36 -14.10 7.59
C TYR A 60 -6.42 -15.01 8.39
N HIS A 61 -6.30 -14.80 9.71
CA HIS A 61 -5.37 -15.50 10.61
C HIS A 61 -6.08 -16.32 11.70
N SER A 62 -7.43 -16.36 11.73
CA SER A 62 -8.19 -16.74 12.93
C SER A 62 -8.76 -18.17 12.99
N SER A 63 -8.48 -19.07 12.04
CA SER A 63 -9.04 -20.44 12.11
C SER A 63 -8.40 -21.47 11.17
N ASP A 64 -7.88 -21.03 10.03
CA ASP A 64 -7.47 -21.89 8.92
C ASP A 64 -6.57 -21.16 7.88
N ASP A 65 -5.97 -20.03 8.27
CA ASP A 65 -5.24 -19.11 7.39
C ASP A 65 -6.03 -18.60 6.17
N SER A 66 -7.36 -18.74 6.18
CA SER A 66 -8.24 -18.34 5.08
C SER A 66 -9.27 -17.29 5.49
N GLY A 67 -9.61 -17.21 6.78
CA GLY A 67 -10.52 -16.18 7.31
C GLY A 67 -11.99 -16.39 6.92
N PRO A 68 -12.87 -15.39 7.15
CA PRO A 68 -14.29 -15.53 6.87
C PRO A 68 -14.58 -15.88 5.40
N PRO A 69 -15.48 -16.84 5.09
CA PRO A 69 -15.78 -17.24 3.72
C PRO A 69 -16.26 -16.09 2.81
N ASP A 70 -16.93 -15.09 3.39
CA ASP A 70 -17.44 -13.89 2.71
C ASP A 70 -16.41 -12.75 2.64
N ALA A 71 -15.21 -12.94 3.19
CA ALA A 71 -14.14 -11.97 3.10
C ALA A 71 -13.73 -11.76 1.64
N ARG A 72 -13.44 -10.51 1.27
CA ARG A 72 -13.15 -10.10 -0.11
C ARG A 72 -12.11 -10.98 -0.80
N MET A 73 -11.01 -11.35 -0.13
CA MET A 73 -9.98 -12.18 -0.78
C MET A 73 -10.51 -13.59 -1.12
N ASN A 74 -11.41 -14.14 -0.32
CA ASN A 74 -12.02 -15.45 -0.58
C ASN A 74 -13.02 -15.39 -1.75
N LEU A 75 -13.78 -14.31 -1.87
CA LEU A 75 -14.72 -14.10 -2.98
C LEU A 75 -14.04 -13.92 -4.35
N PHE A 76 -12.80 -13.42 -4.36
CA PHE A 76 -12.05 -13.10 -5.58
C PHE A 76 -10.81 -13.97 -5.80
N LYS A 77 -10.68 -15.08 -5.05
CA LYS A 77 -9.58 -16.05 -5.20
C LYS A 77 -9.50 -16.54 -6.65
N GLY A 78 -8.29 -16.58 -7.21
CA GLY A 78 -8.01 -16.96 -8.60
C GLY A 78 -8.37 -15.92 -9.65
N ARG A 79 -9.00 -14.78 -9.30
CA ARG A 79 -9.33 -13.71 -10.27
C ARG A 79 -8.20 -12.71 -10.53
N TYR A 80 -7.28 -12.56 -9.59
CA TYR A 80 -6.18 -11.61 -9.67
C TYR A 80 -4.87 -12.29 -9.26
N SER A 81 -4.13 -12.84 -10.23
CA SER A 81 -2.85 -13.50 -9.97
C SER A 81 -1.81 -12.54 -9.37
N GLU A 82 -1.85 -11.25 -9.76
CA GLU A 82 -1.00 -10.23 -9.15
C GLU A 82 -1.44 -9.86 -7.72
N GLY A 83 -2.72 -10.07 -7.38
CA GLY A 83 -3.24 -9.88 -6.03
C GLY A 83 -2.69 -10.95 -5.09
N GLU A 84 -2.77 -12.22 -5.48
CA GLU A 84 -2.35 -13.34 -4.62
C GLU A 84 -0.85 -13.32 -4.32
N SER A 85 -0.01 -12.99 -5.30
CA SER A 85 1.44 -12.87 -5.10
C SER A 85 1.84 -11.70 -4.18
N ARG A 86 1.08 -10.59 -4.20
CA ARG A 86 1.35 -9.40 -3.36
C ARG A 86 1.02 -9.62 -1.88
N TYR A 87 0.17 -10.60 -1.57
CA TYR A 87 -0.46 -10.74 -0.27
C TYR A 87 -0.11 -12.03 0.47
N ASN A 88 0.99 -12.69 0.07
CA ASN A 88 1.49 -13.93 0.68
C ASN A 88 1.21 -13.98 2.19
N LEU A 89 0.14 -14.67 2.58
CA LEU A 89 -0.35 -14.73 3.95
C LEU A 89 0.63 -15.47 4.87
N GLN A 90 1.58 -16.21 4.29
CA GLN A 90 2.65 -16.89 5.00
C GLN A 90 3.87 -15.98 5.26
N ASN A 91 3.80 -14.69 4.92
CA ASN A 91 4.90 -13.77 5.17
C ASN A 91 5.08 -13.55 6.70
N PRO A 92 6.24 -13.84 7.29
CA PRO A 92 6.45 -13.67 8.73
C PRO A 92 6.31 -12.22 9.21
N LYS A 93 6.50 -11.23 8.32
CA LYS A 93 6.23 -9.82 8.64
C LYS A 93 4.75 -9.54 8.88
N LEU A 94 3.86 -10.38 8.33
CA LEU A 94 2.43 -10.23 8.49
C LEU A 94 2.01 -10.46 9.94
N GLU A 95 2.51 -11.52 10.58
CA GLU A 95 2.21 -11.81 11.98
C GLU A 95 2.51 -10.60 12.87
N SER A 96 3.71 -10.04 12.74
CA SER A 96 4.11 -8.85 13.50
C SER A 96 3.27 -7.63 13.17
N ALA A 97 2.80 -7.47 11.93
CA ALA A 97 1.97 -6.33 11.55
C ALA A 97 0.52 -6.43 12.05
N VAL A 98 0.04 -7.65 12.32
CA VAL A 98 -1.33 -7.92 12.80
C VAL A 98 -1.39 -8.00 14.33
N LYS A 99 -0.37 -8.54 15.00
CA LYS A 99 -0.32 -8.72 16.48
C LYS A 99 -0.19 -7.44 17.31
N VAL A 100 -0.08 -6.27 16.68
CA VAL A 100 0.20 -4.98 17.34
C VAL A 100 -1.07 -4.30 17.88
N TRP A 101 -2.19 -5.02 18.02
CA TRP A 101 -3.47 -4.47 18.47
C TRP A 101 -4.06 -5.27 19.63
#